data_AF-A0A956RQZ5-F1
#
_entry.id   AF-A0A956RQZ5-F1
#
_cell.length_a   1.000
_cell.length_b   1.000
_cell.length_c   1.000
_cell.angle_alpha   90.00
_cell.angle_beta   90.00
_cell.angle_gamma   90.00
#
_symmetry.space_group_name_H-M   'P 1'
#
loop_
_entity.id
_entity.type
_entity.pdbx_description
1 polymer ?
#
loop_
_entity_poly.entity_id
_entity_poly.type
_entity_poly.pdbx_seq_one_letter_code
_entity_poly.pdbx_strand_id
1 'polypeptide(L)'
;MHPLGYLLLLTPPDPSAAMTLRTLFRDVVGVEPAFRFLATDELFEVVSSPPMDTRDLFIGGAFDPATDSLALVRGNLQRIVVPVSMFRTKGAPKPDPTRLRFTDHGQTVLLGDYEAAADAILYERDADFRKRLGARRRREDKGFGPSLRRLRKQRGLRREDFAGISAKTIARLERGETQPNRHTRRAIEDRLDLTLDEILTY
;
A
#
# COMPACT_ATOMS: atom_id res chain seq x y z
N MET A 1 -9.39 -39.62 -0.23
CA MET A 1 -8.29 -38.66 -0.02
C MET A 1 -8.44 -37.55 -1.03
N HIS A 2 -8.96 -36.39 -0.62
CA HIS A 2 -8.99 -35.20 -1.47
C HIS A 2 -7.57 -34.62 -1.56
N PRO A 3 -7.10 -34.18 -2.75
CA PRO A 3 -5.77 -33.61 -2.87
C PRO A 3 -5.68 -32.31 -2.05
N LEU A 4 -4.71 -32.30 -1.13
CA LEU A 4 -4.31 -31.18 -0.29
C LEU A 4 -3.50 -30.19 -1.15
N GLY A 5 -4.11 -29.07 -1.52
CA GLY A 5 -3.44 -27.91 -2.13
C GLY A 5 -2.95 -28.12 -3.58
N TYR A 6 -2.99 -27.04 -4.36
CA TYR A 6 -2.31 -26.97 -5.66
C TYR A 6 -0.93 -26.33 -5.47
N LEU A 7 0.13 -27.09 -5.75
CA LEU A 7 1.49 -26.57 -5.78
C LEU A 7 1.69 -25.88 -7.14
N LEU A 8 1.80 -24.55 -7.16
CA LEU A 8 2.14 -23.82 -8.39
C LEU A 8 3.66 -23.94 -8.62
N LEU A 9 4.03 -24.66 -9.68
CA LEU A 9 5.41 -24.76 -10.14
C LEU A 9 5.54 -23.94 -11.42
N LEU A 10 6.38 -22.89 -11.39
CA LEU A 10 6.61 -21.99 -12.52
C LEU A 10 7.29 -22.69 -13.71
N THR A 11 7.88 -23.86 -13.46
CA THR A 11 8.41 -24.79 -14.46
C THR A 11 8.00 -26.22 -14.11
N PRO A 12 7.76 -27.10 -15.11
CA PRO A 12 7.45 -28.50 -14.83
C PRO A 12 8.62 -29.14 -14.07
N PRO A 13 8.40 -29.72 -12.89
CA PRO A 13 9.47 -30.38 -12.18
C PRO A 13 9.84 -31.67 -12.90
N ASP A 14 11.09 -32.09 -12.72
CA ASP A 14 11.45 -33.46 -13.01
C ASP A 14 10.53 -34.41 -12.21
N PRO A 15 9.93 -35.45 -12.83
CA PRO A 15 9.09 -36.42 -12.14
C PRO A 15 9.78 -37.06 -10.91
N SER A 16 11.10 -37.20 -10.94
CA SER A 16 11.90 -37.71 -9.82
C SER A 16 11.98 -36.74 -8.63
N ALA A 17 11.81 -35.44 -8.86
CA ALA A 17 11.81 -34.41 -7.82
C ALA A 17 10.45 -34.21 -7.15
N ALA A 18 9.36 -34.71 -7.74
CA ALA A 18 7.99 -34.44 -7.30
C ALA A 18 7.72 -34.84 -5.83
N MET A 19 8.26 -35.97 -5.38
CA MET A 19 8.07 -36.46 -4.01
C MET A 19 8.87 -35.63 -2.98
N THR A 20 10.07 -35.20 -3.37
CA THR A 20 10.92 -34.29 -2.59
C THR A 20 10.26 -32.93 -2.45
N LEU A 21 9.76 -32.37 -3.55
CA LEU A 21 9.03 -31.09 -3.55
C LEU A 21 7.79 -31.16 -2.64
N ARG A 22 7.00 -32.24 -2.73
CA ARG A 22 5.84 -32.46 -1.83
C ARG A 22 6.22 -32.55 -0.35
N THR A 23 7.41 -33.06 -0.04
CA THR A 23 7.89 -33.18 1.34
C THR A 23 8.42 -31.85 1.86
N LEU A 24 9.20 -31.15 1.05
CA LEU A 24 9.78 -29.84 1.39
C LEU A 24 8.73 -28.73 1.49
N PHE A 25 7.66 -28.83 0.69
CA PHE A 25 6.60 -27.83 0.63
C PHE A 25 5.32 -28.24 1.36
N ARG A 26 5.41 -29.21 2.26
CA ARG A 26 4.29 -29.60 3.14
C ARG A 26 3.71 -28.40 3.91
N ASP A 27 4.56 -27.43 4.23
CA ASP A 27 4.21 -26.23 5.01
C ASP A 27 3.95 -24.98 4.13
N VAL A 28 3.84 -25.16 2.80
CA VAL A 28 3.55 -24.06 1.87
C VAL A 28 2.07 -23.72 1.89
N VAL A 29 1.81 -22.42 1.87
CA VAL A 29 0.48 -21.79 1.86
C VAL A 29 -0.47 -22.43 0.85
N GLY A 30 -1.72 -22.67 1.27
CA GLY A 30 -2.80 -23.10 0.37
C GLY A 30 -3.40 -24.47 0.67
N VAL A 31 -3.00 -25.11 1.78
CA VAL A 31 -3.51 -26.43 2.20
C VAL A 31 -4.90 -26.33 2.84
N GLU A 32 -5.27 -25.16 3.37
CA GLU A 32 -6.57 -24.94 3.99
C GLU A 32 -7.66 -24.81 2.91
N PRO A 33 -8.77 -25.57 2.98
CA PRO A 33 -9.90 -25.41 2.05
C PRO A 33 -10.49 -23.99 1.99
N ALA A 34 -10.28 -23.19 3.04
CA ALA A 34 -10.67 -21.79 3.11
C ALA A 34 -9.71 -20.83 2.39
N PHE A 35 -8.53 -21.30 1.96
CA PHE A 35 -7.59 -20.46 1.23
C PHE A 35 -8.13 -20.13 -0.16
N ARG A 36 -7.97 -18.87 -0.55
CA ARG A 36 -8.40 -18.31 -1.82
C ARG A 36 -7.19 -17.68 -2.47
N PHE A 37 -6.94 -18.07 -3.71
CA PHE A 37 -5.91 -17.48 -4.53
C PHE A 37 -6.50 -16.41 -5.44
N LEU A 38 -5.65 -15.49 -5.86
CA LEU A 38 -5.85 -14.69 -7.06
C LEU A 38 -6.10 -15.62 -8.27
N ALA A 39 -6.81 -15.13 -9.29
CA ALA A 39 -7.06 -15.90 -10.51
C ALA A 39 -5.73 -16.36 -11.14
N THR A 40 -5.69 -17.54 -11.74
CA THR A 40 -4.42 -18.21 -12.11
C THR A 40 -3.58 -17.40 -13.11
N ASP A 41 -4.25 -16.74 -14.05
CA ASP A 41 -3.66 -15.81 -15.02
C ASP A 41 -3.01 -14.61 -14.33
N GLU A 42 -3.76 -13.88 -13.50
CA GLU A 42 -3.24 -12.74 -12.75
C GLU A 42 -2.14 -13.16 -11.75
N LEU A 43 -2.31 -14.33 -11.11
CA LEU A 43 -1.35 -14.89 -10.16
C LEU A 43 0.00 -15.13 -10.83
N PHE A 44 0.01 -15.71 -12.03
CA PHE A 44 1.23 -15.96 -12.77
C PHE A 44 1.97 -14.66 -13.10
N GLU A 45 1.25 -13.63 -13.52
CA GLU A 45 1.83 -12.32 -13.83
C GLU A 45 2.46 -11.67 -12.59
N VAL A 46 1.74 -11.69 -11.47
CA VAL A 46 2.20 -11.11 -10.20
C VAL A 46 3.42 -11.87 -9.67
N VAL A 47 3.41 -13.20 -9.71
CA VAL A 47 4.53 -14.01 -9.17
C VAL A 47 5.76 -13.97 -10.08
N SER A 48 5.57 -13.82 -11.39
CA SER A 48 6.68 -13.71 -12.35
C SER A 48 7.35 -12.33 -12.36
N SER A 49 6.70 -11.33 -11.78
CA SER A 49 7.23 -9.97 -11.67
C SER A 49 8.23 -9.83 -10.52
N PRO A 50 9.15 -8.85 -10.55
CA PRO A 50 10.14 -8.68 -9.49
C PRO A 50 9.49 -8.52 -8.10
N PRO A 51 9.99 -9.18 -7.04
CA PRO A 51 9.38 -9.12 -5.71
C PRO A 51 9.24 -7.71 -5.11
N MET A 52 10.07 -6.75 -5.55
CA MET A 52 9.97 -5.36 -5.10
C MET A 52 8.74 -4.63 -5.64
N ASP A 53 8.21 -5.07 -6.77
CA ASP A 53 7.06 -4.46 -7.44
C ASP A 53 5.75 -5.10 -6.98
N THR A 54 5.82 -6.35 -6.51
CA THR A 54 4.63 -7.17 -6.19
C THR A 54 4.39 -7.32 -4.68
N ARG A 55 5.31 -6.85 -3.84
CA ARG A 55 5.20 -6.84 -2.37
C ARG A 55 4.02 -6.04 -1.81
N ASP A 56 3.37 -5.22 -2.64
CA ASP A 56 2.18 -4.43 -2.28
C ASP A 56 0.89 -5.03 -2.86
N LEU A 57 0.98 -6.17 -3.54
CA LEU A 57 -0.13 -6.90 -4.16
C LEU A 57 -0.44 -8.15 -3.35
N PHE A 58 -1.72 -8.51 -3.23
CA PHE A 58 -2.17 -9.75 -2.59
C PHE A 58 -2.41 -10.86 -3.61
N ILE A 59 -1.76 -12.00 -3.41
CA ILE A 59 -1.89 -13.18 -4.28
C ILE A 59 -2.83 -14.24 -3.71
N GLY A 60 -3.25 -14.08 -2.45
CA GLY A 60 -4.18 -14.99 -1.81
C GLY A 60 -4.34 -14.73 -0.32
N GLY A 61 -5.17 -15.53 0.32
CA GLY A 61 -5.38 -15.49 1.76
C GLY A 61 -6.44 -16.47 2.24
N ALA A 62 -6.64 -16.54 3.54
CA ALA A 62 -7.69 -17.33 4.17
C ALA A 62 -8.35 -16.54 5.30
N PHE A 63 -9.63 -16.82 5.51
CA PHE A 63 -10.37 -16.38 6.68
C PHE A 63 -10.29 -17.44 7.77
N ASP A 64 -9.97 -17.03 8.99
CA ASP A 64 -10.03 -17.85 10.19
C ASP A 64 -11.23 -17.40 11.05
N PRO A 65 -12.32 -18.20 11.09
CA PRO A 65 -13.49 -17.93 11.92
C PRO A 65 -13.20 -17.94 13.43
N ALA A 66 -12.19 -18.69 13.88
CA ALA A 66 -11.88 -18.81 15.31
C ALA A 66 -11.32 -17.52 15.90
N THR A 67 -10.57 -16.76 15.09
CA THR A 67 -9.95 -15.49 15.49
C THR A 67 -10.59 -14.26 14.85
N ASP A 68 -11.63 -14.44 14.02
CA ASP A 68 -12.27 -13.40 13.21
C ASP A 68 -11.23 -12.56 12.43
N SER A 69 -10.30 -13.25 11.76
CA SER A 69 -9.15 -12.62 11.09
C SER A 69 -8.88 -13.18 9.69
N LEU A 70 -8.26 -12.35 8.85
CA LEU A 70 -7.78 -12.73 7.53
C LEU A 70 -6.26 -12.84 7.57
N ALA A 71 -5.74 -13.99 7.13
CA ALA A 71 -4.33 -14.16 6.80
C ALA A 71 -4.15 -13.92 5.30
N LEU A 72 -3.56 -12.78 4.93
CA LEU A 72 -3.33 -12.37 3.55
C LEU A 72 -1.87 -12.59 3.16
N VAL A 73 -1.64 -13.02 1.91
CA VAL A 73 -0.33 -13.35 1.35
C VAL A 73 -0.03 -12.43 0.19
N ARG A 74 1.14 -11.82 0.24
CA ARG A 74 1.60 -10.82 -0.74
C ARG A 74 2.36 -11.47 -1.89
N GLY A 75 2.55 -10.74 -2.99
CA GLY A 75 3.31 -11.20 -4.16
C GLY A 75 4.76 -11.57 -3.84
N ASN A 76 5.36 -10.99 -2.79
CA ASN A 76 6.66 -11.37 -2.26
C ASN A 76 6.61 -12.52 -1.22
N LEU A 77 5.49 -13.22 -1.13
CA LEU A 77 5.20 -14.33 -0.21
C LEU A 77 5.18 -13.98 1.28
N GLN A 78 5.35 -12.70 1.65
CA GLN A 78 5.18 -12.27 3.04
C GLN A 78 3.69 -12.26 3.41
N ARG A 79 3.42 -12.61 4.68
CA ARG A 79 2.06 -12.70 5.20
C ARG A 79 1.75 -11.50 6.10
N ILE A 80 0.48 -11.12 6.11
CA ILE A 80 -0.06 -10.12 7.03
C ILE A 80 -1.38 -10.65 7.59
N VAL A 81 -1.60 -10.46 8.89
CA VAL A 81 -2.86 -10.86 9.55
C VAL A 81 -3.61 -9.61 9.94
N VAL A 82 -4.89 -9.55 9.57
CA VAL A 82 -5.76 -8.40 9.80
C VAL A 82 -7.10 -8.84 10.39
N PRO A 83 -7.63 -8.16 11.42
CA PRO A 83 -8.93 -8.51 11.97
C PRO A 83 -10.06 -8.08 11.03
N VAL A 84 -11.15 -8.85 10.96
CA VAL A 84 -12.30 -8.51 10.09
C VAL A 84 -12.97 -7.20 10.51
N SER A 85 -12.83 -6.80 11.78
CA SER A 85 -13.34 -5.52 12.29
C SER A 85 -12.75 -4.29 11.58
N MET A 86 -11.57 -4.41 10.97
CA MET A 86 -10.93 -3.39 10.14
C MET A 86 -11.79 -2.95 8.94
N PHE A 87 -12.59 -3.86 8.40
CA PHE A 87 -13.39 -3.63 7.20
C PHE A 87 -14.79 -3.08 7.50
N ARG A 88 -15.08 -2.72 8.75
CA ARG A 88 -16.41 -2.22 9.15
C ARG A 88 -16.45 -0.70 9.05
N THR A 89 -16.73 -0.19 7.86
CA THR A 89 -16.89 1.25 7.60
C THR A 89 -18.37 1.64 7.54
N LYS A 90 -18.73 2.80 8.13
CA LYS A 90 -20.11 3.31 8.09
C LYS A 90 -20.54 3.60 6.65
N GLY A 91 -21.70 3.09 6.25
CA GLY A 91 -22.27 3.31 4.90
C GLY A 91 -21.72 2.39 3.81
N ALA A 92 -20.78 1.51 4.13
CA ALA A 92 -20.31 0.46 3.22
C ALA A 92 -21.13 -0.84 3.40
N PRO A 93 -21.15 -1.73 2.40
CA PRO A 93 -21.66 -3.09 2.56
C PRO A 93 -21.02 -3.80 3.76
N LYS A 94 -21.74 -4.72 4.39
CA LYS A 94 -21.17 -5.50 5.49
C LYS A 94 -20.14 -6.48 4.91
N PRO A 95 -18.90 -6.54 5.42
CA PRO A 95 -17.92 -7.49 4.94
C PRO A 95 -18.35 -8.92 5.27
N ASP A 96 -18.28 -9.80 4.27
CA ASP A 96 -18.45 -11.24 4.40
C ASP A 96 -17.12 -11.95 4.12
N PRO A 97 -16.33 -12.25 5.16
CA PRO A 97 -15.00 -12.84 4.98
C PRO A 97 -15.04 -14.29 4.49
N THR A 98 -16.19 -14.95 4.55
CA THR A 98 -16.33 -16.32 3.98
C THR A 98 -16.35 -16.30 2.46
N ARG A 99 -16.67 -15.16 1.85
CA ARG A 99 -16.66 -14.88 0.42
C ARG A 99 -15.40 -14.12 -0.01
N LEU A 100 -14.25 -14.42 0.60
CA LEU A 100 -12.95 -13.82 0.26
C LEU A 100 -12.58 -14.06 -1.21
N ARG A 101 -12.22 -13.00 -1.93
CA ARG A 101 -11.65 -13.07 -3.29
C ARG A 101 -10.61 -11.97 -3.49
N PHE A 102 -9.79 -12.14 -4.53
CA PHE A 102 -8.78 -11.18 -4.95
C PHE A 102 -8.99 -10.87 -6.44
N THR A 103 -8.85 -9.61 -6.81
CA THR A 103 -9.00 -9.13 -8.20
C THR A 103 -7.98 -8.03 -8.49
N ASP A 104 -7.98 -7.54 -9.73
CA ASP A 104 -7.15 -6.43 -10.19
C ASP A 104 -5.67 -6.70 -9.94
N HIS A 105 -5.24 -7.92 -10.26
CA HIS A 105 -3.86 -8.37 -10.09
C HIS A 105 -3.39 -8.25 -8.62
N GLY A 106 -4.31 -8.48 -7.68
CA GLY A 106 -4.04 -8.43 -6.26
C GLY A 106 -4.10 -7.03 -5.65
N GLN A 107 -4.55 -6.02 -6.40
CA GLN A 107 -4.79 -4.68 -5.85
C GLN A 107 -6.07 -4.59 -5.04
N THR A 108 -7.01 -5.53 -5.23
CA THR A 108 -8.33 -5.48 -4.62
C THR A 108 -8.63 -6.77 -3.86
N VAL A 109 -9.13 -6.61 -2.63
CA VAL A 109 -9.60 -7.69 -1.76
C VAL A 109 -11.11 -7.55 -1.58
N LEU A 110 -11.85 -8.58 -1.96
CA LEU A 110 -13.30 -8.65 -1.85
C LEU A 110 -13.71 -9.54 -0.67
N LEU A 111 -14.64 -9.05 0.15
CA LEU A 111 -15.27 -9.79 1.25
C LEU A 111 -16.78 -9.81 0.99
N GLY A 112 -17.20 -10.65 0.03
CA GLY A 112 -18.55 -10.57 -0.53
C GLY A 112 -18.69 -9.34 -1.41
N ASP A 113 -19.61 -8.44 -1.06
CA ASP A 113 -19.87 -7.20 -1.80
C ASP A 113 -19.07 -6.00 -1.24
N TYR A 114 -18.28 -6.24 -0.19
CA TYR A 114 -17.36 -5.25 0.36
C TYR A 114 -16.02 -5.30 -0.38
N GLU A 115 -15.52 -4.14 -0.77
CA GLU A 115 -14.25 -3.98 -1.49
C GLU A 115 -13.24 -3.22 -0.61
N ALA A 116 -12.02 -3.75 -0.54
CA ALA A 116 -10.88 -3.06 0.06
C ALA A 116 -9.69 -3.05 -0.90
N ALA A 117 -9.13 -1.87 -1.11
CA ALA A 117 -7.87 -1.71 -1.81
C ALA A 117 -6.71 -2.24 -0.95
N ALA A 118 -5.75 -2.90 -1.59
CA ALA A 118 -4.57 -3.48 -0.95
C ALA A 118 -3.75 -2.41 -0.24
N ASP A 119 -3.63 -1.22 -0.83
CA ASP A 119 -2.91 -0.09 -0.25
C ASP A 119 -3.54 0.41 1.06
N ALA A 120 -4.87 0.39 1.18
CA ALA A 120 -5.58 0.76 2.40
C ALA A 120 -5.30 -0.24 3.54
N ILE A 121 -5.35 -1.54 3.23
CA ILE A 121 -5.03 -2.61 4.18
C ILE A 121 -3.57 -2.47 4.66
N LEU A 122 -2.63 -2.32 3.73
CA LEU A 122 -1.21 -2.17 4.02
C LEU A 122 -0.91 -0.88 4.76
N TYR A 123 -1.60 0.22 4.45
CA TYR A 123 -1.41 1.50 5.14
C TYR A 123 -1.71 1.38 6.63
N GLU A 124 -2.76 0.66 7.02
CA GLU A 124 -3.08 0.49 8.43
C GLU A 124 -2.12 -0.50 9.13
N ARG A 125 -1.69 -1.56 8.44
CA ARG A 125 -1.04 -2.72 9.08
C ARG A 125 0.45 -2.87 8.84
N ASP A 126 1.02 -2.19 7.84
CA ASP A 126 2.43 -2.30 7.46
C ASP A 126 3.15 -0.95 7.59
N ALA A 127 4.05 -0.86 8.58
CA ALA A 127 4.85 0.34 8.84
C ALA A 127 5.88 0.62 7.73
N ASP A 128 6.45 -0.43 7.13
CA ASP A 128 7.39 -0.27 6.02
C ASP A 128 6.66 0.24 4.79
N PHE A 129 5.47 -0.30 4.49
CA PHE A 129 4.61 0.23 3.42
C PHE A 129 4.35 1.73 3.59
N ARG A 130 3.97 2.19 4.79
CA ARG A 130 3.78 3.63 5.08
C ARG A 130 5.03 4.45 4.80
N LYS A 131 6.21 3.94 5.21
CA LYS A 131 7.51 4.62 4.97
C LYS A 131 7.81 4.73 3.48
N ARG A 132 7.61 3.66 2.72
CA ARG A 132 7.83 3.60 1.27
C ARG A 132 6.86 4.50 0.51
N LEU A 133 5.57 4.43 0.83
CA LEU A 133 4.55 5.30 0.26
C LEU A 133 4.88 6.78 0.53
N GLY A 134 5.32 7.10 1.74
CA GLY A 134 5.80 8.45 2.08
C GLY A 134 7.04 8.85 1.27
N ALA A 135 8.00 7.95 1.05
CA ALA A 135 9.16 8.22 0.21
C ALA A 135 8.80 8.42 -1.26
N ARG A 136 7.86 7.61 -1.79
CA ARG A 136 7.33 7.73 -3.15
C ARG A 136 6.62 9.06 -3.34
N ARG A 137 5.68 9.40 -2.44
CA ARG A 137 5.01 10.72 -2.43
C ARG A 137 6.02 11.86 -2.34
N ARG A 138 7.09 11.74 -1.54
CA ARG A 138 8.16 12.77 -1.51
C ARG A 138 8.88 12.94 -2.85
N ARG A 139 9.10 11.85 -3.60
CA ARG A 139 9.74 11.88 -4.92
C ARG A 139 8.81 12.39 -6.01
N GLU A 140 7.52 12.10 -5.90
CA GLU A 140 6.48 12.46 -6.88
C GLU A 140 5.93 13.87 -6.66
N ASP A 141 5.79 14.31 -5.40
CA ASP A 141 5.43 15.67 -5.01
C ASP A 141 6.59 16.64 -5.30
N LYS A 142 6.84 16.86 -6.59
CA LYS A 142 7.78 17.85 -7.13
C LYS A 142 7.07 19.19 -7.27
N GLY A 143 7.83 20.27 -7.09
CA GLY A 143 7.35 21.63 -7.28
C GLY A 143 7.24 22.42 -5.97
N PHE A 144 6.97 23.72 -6.13
CA PHE A 144 7.16 24.70 -5.08
C PHE A 144 6.33 24.43 -3.81
N GLY A 145 5.05 24.06 -3.97
CA GLY A 145 4.14 23.84 -2.84
C GLY A 145 4.59 22.72 -1.89
N PRO A 146 4.83 21.50 -2.40
CA PRO A 146 5.36 20.42 -1.58
C PRO A 146 6.72 20.73 -0.94
N SER A 147 7.63 21.34 -1.68
CA SER A 147 8.94 21.77 -1.17
C SER A 147 8.82 22.77 -0.02
N LEU A 148 7.98 23.79 -0.19
CA LEU A 148 7.65 24.76 0.86
C LEU A 148 7.08 24.08 2.11
N ARG A 149 6.14 23.14 1.92
CA ARG A 149 5.54 22.38 3.03
C ARG A 149 6.56 21.55 3.79
N ARG A 150 7.48 20.89 3.07
CA ARG A 150 8.55 20.06 3.65
C ARG A 150 9.50 20.92 4.48
N LEU A 151 10.04 21.96 3.88
CA LEU A 151 10.98 22.88 4.52
C LEU A 151 10.35 23.54 5.76
N ARG A 152 9.09 23.99 5.66
CA ARG A 152 8.35 24.55 6.79
C ARG A 152 8.26 23.55 7.95
N LYS A 153 7.87 22.29 7.68
CA LYS A 153 7.78 21.25 8.71
C LYS A 153 9.15 20.88 9.30
N GLN A 154 10.19 20.80 8.46
CA GLN A 154 11.55 20.51 8.91
C GLN A 154 12.09 21.57 9.87
N ARG A 155 11.70 22.84 9.67
CA ARG A 155 12.05 23.96 10.55
C ARG A 155 11.07 24.16 11.72
N GLY A 156 10.11 23.27 11.92
CA GLY A 156 9.13 23.37 13.01
C GLY A 156 8.15 24.54 12.89
N LEU A 157 8.00 25.12 11.70
CA LEU A 157 7.21 26.33 11.49
C LEU A 157 5.72 26.02 11.29
N ARG A 158 4.86 26.84 11.88
CA ARG A 158 3.42 26.89 11.62
C ARG A 158 3.12 27.69 10.36
N ARG A 159 1.91 27.54 9.82
CA ARG A 159 1.47 28.33 8.65
C ARG A 159 1.26 29.81 8.99
N GLU A 160 1.03 30.10 10.27
CA GLU A 160 0.86 31.45 10.81
C GLU A 160 2.19 32.20 10.97
N ASP A 161 3.32 31.49 10.92
CA ASP A 161 4.65 32.08 11.16
C ASP A 161 5.19 32.88 9.96
N PHE A 162 4.43 32.98 8.87
CA PHE A 162 4.79 33.73 7.66
C PHE A 162 4.15 35.12 7.71
N ALA A 163 4.92 36.09 8.19
CA ALA A 163 4.46 37.47 8.32
C ALA A 163 3.94 38.03 6.99
N GLY A 164 2.80 38.73 7.02
CA GLY A 164 2.17 39.30 5.82
C GLY A 164 1.45 38.31 4.91
N ILE A 165 1.41 37.01 5.27
CA ILE A 165 0.70 35.98 4.51
C ILE A 165 -0.26 35.23 5.43
N SER A 166 -1.53 35.11 5.02
CA SER A 166 -2.49 34.32 5.79
C SER A 166 -2.12 32.83 5.79
N ALA A 167 -2.40 32.13 6.90
CA ALA A 167 -2.23 30.68 6.98
C ALA A 167 -3.01 29.92 5.88
N LYS A 168 -4.15 30.47 5.45
CA LYS A 168 -4.95 29.95 4.33
C LYS A 168 -4.19 30.07 3.01
N THR A 169 -3.53 31.20 2.76
CA THR A 169 -2.70 31.41 1.57
C THR A 169 -1.52 30.45 1.54
N ILE A 170 -0.80 30.28 2.67
CA ILE A 170 0.26 29.26 2.78
C ILE A 170 -0.30 27.86 2.49
N ALA A 171 -1.47 27.51 3.04
CA ALA A 171 -2.08 26.21 2.76
C ALA A 171 -2.48 26.00 1.29
N ARG A 172 -2.85 27.06 0.55
CA ARG A 172 -3.12 26.99 -0.90
C ARG A 172 -1.83 26.83 -1.71
N LEU A 173 -0.77 27.57 -1.34
CA LEU A 173 0.55 27.44 -1.95
C LEU A 173 1.13 26.03 -1.76
N GLU A 174 1.05 25.49 -0.55
CA GLU A 174 1.50 24.13 -0.23
C GLU A 174 0.78 23.04 -1.03
N ARG A 175 -0.47 23.30 -1.43
CA ARG A 175 -1.29 22.41 -2.26
C ARG A 175 -1.11 22.66 -3.77
N GLY A 176 -0.32 23.66 -4.16
CA GLY A 176 -0.15 24.04 -5.57
C GLY A 176 -1.37 24.73 -6.19
N GLU A 177 -2.34 25.16 -5.39
CA GLU A 177 -3.60 25.77 -5.86
C GLU A 177 -3.44 27.24 -6.27
N THR A 178 -2.32 27.86 -5.93
CA THR A 178 -1.98 29.23 -6.30
C THR A 178 -0.47 29.35 -6.40
N GLN A 179 0.00 30.30 -7.22
CA GLN A 179 1.40 30.68 -7.28
C GLN A 179 1.67 31.89 -6.36
N PRO A 180 2.88 32.02 -5.78
CA PRO A 180 3.22 33.16 -4.96
C PRO A 180 3.38 34.41 -5.84
N ASN A 181 2.69 35.50 -5.50
CA ASN A 181 2.96 36.79 -6.11
C ASN A 181 4.26 37.40 -5.56
N ARG A 182 4.70 38.56 -6.08
CA ARG A 182 5.98 39.19 -5.68
C ARG A 182 6.10 39.44 -4.17
N HIS A 183 5.02 39.87 -3.52
CA HIS A 183 5.01 40.15 -2.09
C HIS A 183 5.08 38.85 -1.27
N THR A 184 4.27 37.86 -1.65
CA THR A 184 4.25 36.53 -1.04
C THR A 184 5.59 35.81 -1.21
N ARG A 185 6.25 35.97 -2.36
CA ARG A 185 7.59 35.43 -2.63
C ARG A 185 8.59 35.97 -1.61
N ARG A 186 8.70 37.29 -1.47
CA ARG A 186 9.62 37.92 -0.51
C ARG A 186 9.37 37.46 0.92
N ALA A 187 8.11 37.48 1.37
CA ALA A 187 7.79 37.06 2.73
C ALA A 187 8.11 35.58 3.02
N ILE A 188 8.05 34.71 2.01
CA ILE A 188 8.49 33.30 2.14
C ILE A 188 10.00 33.21 2.16
N GLU A 189 10.69 33.90 1.24
CA GLU A 189 12.15 33.92 1.14
C GLU A 189 12.78 34.48 2.43
N ASP A 190 12.27 35.60 2.94
CA ASP A 190 12.72 36.24 4.18
C ASP A 190 12.52 35.32 5.39
N ARG A 191 11.39 34.61 5.45
CA ARG A 191 11.07 33.74 6.60
C ARG A 191 11.90 32.47 6.62
N LEU A 192 12.27 31.98 5.44
CA LEU A 192 13.00 30.74 5.24
C LEU A 192 14.49 30.97 4.94
N ASP A 193 14.93 32.21 4.81
CA ASP A 193 16.31 32.57 4.46
C ASP A 193 16.83 31.76 3.25
N LEU A 194 15.95 31.59 2.25
CA LEU A 194 16.18 30.80 1.03
C LEU A 194 15.36 31.39 -0.11
N THR A 195 15.94 31.46 -1.30
CA THR A 195 15.22 31.83 -2.54
C THR A 195 14.19 30.77 -2.93
N LEU A 196 13.19 31.11 -3.75
CA LEU A 196 12.23 30.10 -4.25
C LEU A 196 12.92 28.93 -4.98
N ASP A 197 14.00 29.21 -5.70
CA ASP A 197 14.72 28.19 -6.48
C ASP A 197 15.48 27.23 -5.54
N GLU A 198 16.03 27.74 -4.44
CA GLU A 198 16.61 26.89 -3.38
C GLU A 198 15.54 26.08 -2.67
N ILE A 199 14.36 26.68 -2.40
CA ILE A 199 13.23 25.98 -1.79
C ILE A 199 12.84 24.77 -2.64
N LEU A 200 12.78 24.90 -3.97
CA LEU A 200 12.44 23.81 -4.91
C LEU A 200 13.34 22.56 -4.80
N THR A 201 14.53 22.68 -4.20
CA THR A 201 15.47 21.57 -4.03
C THR A 201 15.17 20.67 -2.82
N TYR A 202 14.29 21.13 -1.91
CA TYR A 202 13.82 20.38 -0.73
C TYR A 202 12.58 19.55 -1.03
#